data_AF-M1EG94-F1
#
_entry.id   AF-M1EG94-F1
#
_cell.length_a   1.000
_cell.length_b   1.000
_cell.length_c   1.000
_cell.angle_alpha   90.00
_cell.angle_beta   90.00
_cell.angle_gamma   90.00
#
_symmetry.space_group_name_H-M   'P 1'
#
loop_
_entity.id
_entity.type
_entity.pdbx_description
1 polymer ?
#
loop_
_entity_poly.entity_id
_entity_poly.type
_entity_poly.pdbx_seq_one_letter_code
_entity_poly.pdbx_strand_id
1 'polypeptide(L)'
;EELKILGQRISSRSQVLQSYVAFLKSSEEVQEQYQSLKEFYQTEILQKEEDDPEVKHRSDSAEKQWQLFLKRSFLTQDLGLEFLNLINMAKRDEILNAKSEAHFMENAMESQKVEREELGHLRITWQLEGIATQPVKQQWGAFKEQLRKTTHNLQLLDEALTPVSALDLGGNLQTILGLQKKWNEMKPQL
;
A
#
# COMPACT_ATOMS: atom_id res chain seq x y z
N GLU A 1 58.43 18.93 1.70
CA GLU A 1 57.59 18.57 0.53
C GLU A 1 56.91 17.21 0.67
N GLU A 2 57.64 16.14 1.01
CA GLU A 2 57.08 14.77 1.08
C GLU A 2 55.92 14.59 2.07
N LEU A 3 56.00 15.20 3.25
CA LEU A 3 54.91 15.21 4.25
C LEU A 3 53.60 15.81 3.72
N LYS A 4 53.69 16.84 2.87
CA LYS A 4 52.52 17.50 2.28
C LYS A 4 51.84 16.59 1.26
N ILE A 5 52.64 15.92 0.43
CA ILE A 5 52.16 14.93 -0.55
C ILE A 5 51.51 13.74 0.17
N LEU A 6 52.13 13.26 1.26
CA LEU A 6 51.57 12.19 2.07
C LEU A 6 50.23 12.59 2.70
N GLY A 7 50.13 13.79 3.27
CA GLY A 7 48.89 14.31 3.84
C GLY A 7 47.76 14.42 2.81
N GLN A 8 48.07 14.88 1.60
CA GLN A 8 47.11 14.93 0.49
C GLN A 8 46.62 13.55 0.07
N ARG A 9 47.52 12.55 -0.02
CA ARG A 9 47.16 11.15 -0.34
C ARG A 9 46.32 10.48 0.73
N ILE A 10 46.62 10.74 2.00
CA ILE A 10 45.80 10.22 3.11
C ILE A 10 44.41 10.85 3.06
N SER A 11 44.32 12.15 2.80
CA SER A 11 43.04 12.86 2.70
C SER A 11 42.18 12.34 1.55
N SER A 12 42.76 12.15 0.35
CA SER A 12 42.01 11.64 -0.80
C SER A 12 41.52 10.21 -0.58
N ARG A 13 42.37 9.32 -0.03
CA ARG A 13 41.97 7.94 0.32
C ARG A 13 40.88 7.92 1.39
N SER A 14 40.99 8.79 2.39
CA SER A 14 39.97 8.93 3.43
C SER A 14 38.63 9.33 2.84
N GLN A 15 38.63 10.28 1.88
CA GLN A 15 37.41 10.74 1.23
C GLN A 15 36.75 9.64 0.39
N VAL A 16 37.54 8.87 -0.37
CA VAL A 16 37.03 7.72 -1.14
C VAL A 16 36.43 6.66 -0.22
N LEU A 17 37.09 6.35 0.89
CA LEU A 17 36.56 5.38 1.85
C LEU A 17 35.27 5.87 2.51
N GLN A 18 35.18 7.16 2.82
CA GLN A 18 33.98 7.75 3.41
C GLN A 18 32.78 7.68 2.47
N SER A 19 32.94 8.04 1.19
CA SER A 19 31.86 7.95 0.21
C SER A 19 31.43 6.50 -0.03
N TYR A 20 32.38 5.57 -0.09
CA TYR A 20 32.08 4.13 -0.20
C TYR A 20 31.25 3.61 0.99
N VAL A 21 31.67 3.92 2.21
CA VAL A 21 30.95 3.49 3.42
C VAL A 21 29.57 4.14 3.51
N ALA A 22 29.44 5.41 3.13
CA ALA A 22 28.16 6.10 3.09
C ALA A 22 27.21 5.43 2.09
N PHE A 23 27.71 5.10 0.89
CA PHE A 23 26.94 4.36 -0.10
C PHE A 23 26.46 3.01 0.44
N LEU A 24 27.35 2.20 1.01
CA LEU A 24 26.99 0.86 1.49
C LEU A 24 25.88 0.90 2.55
N LYS A 25 26.00 1.81 3.52
CA LYS A 25 24.97 2.00 4.56
C LYS A 25 23.64 2.42 3.95
N SER A 26 23.68 3.40 3.03
CA SER A 26 22.47 3.88 2.36
C SER A 26 21.83 2.79 1.47
N SER A 27 22.65 1.94 0.85
CA SER A 27 22.19 0.80 0.05
C SER A 27 21.49 -0.26 0.92
N GLU A 28 22.04 -0.58 2.08
CA GLU A 28 21.43 -1.51 3.03
C GLU A 28 20.05 -1.01 3.49
N GLU A 29 19.96 0.26 3.89
CA GLU A 29 18.69 0.88 4.29
C GLU A 29 17.65 0.90 3.16
N VAL A 30 18.09 1.18 1.92
CA VAL A 30 17.22 1.16 0.74
C VAL A 30 16.72 -0.26 0.45
N GLN A 31 17.57 -1.28 0.64
CA GLN A 31 17.17 -2.68 0.44
C GLN A 31 16.09 -3.12 1.42
N GLU A 32 16.23 -2.76 2.70
CA GLU A 32 15.22 -3.06 3.73
C GLU A 32 13.87 -2.41 3.39
N GLN A 33 13.91 -1.14 2.97
CA GLN A 33 12.70 -0.42 2.53
C GLN A 33 12.09 -1.03 1.27
N TYR A 34 12.93 -1.44 0.32
CA TYR A 34 12.48 -2.12 -0.90
C TYR A 34 11.71 -3.39 -0.55
N GLN A 35 12.28 -4.24 0.31
CA GLN A 35 11.68 -5.51 0.69
C GLN A 35 10.35 -5.29 1.44
N SER A 36 10.31 -4.34 2.38
CA SER A 36 9.10 -4.00 3.12
C SER A 36 7.97 -3.51 2.20
N LEU A 37 8.28 -2.62 1.25
CA LEU A 37 7.29 -2.12 0.28
C LEU A 37 6.84 -3.22 -0.69
N LYS A 38 7.75 -4.08 -1.12
CA LYS A 38 7.44 -5.19 -2.02
C LYS A 38 6.47 -6.18 -1.38
N GLU A 39 6.75 -6.57 -0.13
CA GLU A 39 5.86 -7.42 0.67
C GLU A 39 4.49 -6.78 0.88
N PHE A 40 4.45 -5.47 1.17
CA PHE A 40 3.20 -4.72 1.30
C PHE A 40 2.36 -4.81 0.03
N TYR A 41 2.92 -4.41 -1.13
CA TYR A 41 2.16 -4.40 -2.37
C TYR A 41 1.72 -5.80 -2.77
N GLN A 42 2.56 -6.82 -2.60
CA GLN A 42 2.19 -8.20 -2.94
C GLN A 42 1.10 -8.77 -2.02
N THR A 43 1.15 -8.46 -0.71
CA THR A 43 0.18 -8.99 0.25
C THR A 43 -1.17 -8.29 0.15
N GLU A 44 -1.18 -6.97 -0.05
CA GLU A 44 -2.42 -6.19 -0.22
C GLU A 44 -3.12 -6.50 -1.56
N ILE A 45 -2.37 -6.72 -2.64
CA ILE A 45 -2.95 -7.23 -3.91
C ILE A 45 -3.75 -8.54 -3.68
N LEU A 46 -3.33 -9.36 -2.71
CA LEU A 46 -3.98 -10.62 -2.36
C LEU A 46 -5.15 -10.45 -1.37
N GLN A 47 -5.14 -9.43 -0.51
CA GLN A 47 -6.19 -9.17 0.47
C GLN A 47 -7.36 -8.39 -0.17
N LYS A 48 -8.32 -9.12 -0.76
CA LYS A 48 -9.44 -8.54 -1.51
C LYS A 48 -10.63 -8.02 -0.69
N GLU A 49 -10.66 -8.21 0.62
CA GLU A 49 -11.83 -7.87 1.42
C GLU A 49 -11.42 -7.31 2.77
N GLU A 50 -11.47 -5.99 2.92
CA GLU A 50 -11.95 -5.37 4.15
C GLU A 50 -12.30 -3.90 3.87
N ASP A 51 -13.55 -3.55 4.15
CA ASP A 51 -14.08 -2.19 4.06
C ASP A 51 -13.81 -1.50 5.42
N ASP A 52 -12.54 -1.51 5.82
CA ASP A 52 -12.08 -1.03 7.12
C ASP A 52 -11.42 0.36 6.97
N PRO A 53 -11.78 1.38 7.77
CA PRO A 53 -11.00 2.62 7.89
C PRO A 53 -9.49 2.40 8.13
N GLU A 54 -9.09 1.26 8.68
CA GLU A 54 -7.67 0.86 8.79
C GLU A 54 -6.97 0.72 7.43
N VAL A 55 -7.67 0.31 6.36
CA VAL A 55 -7.10 0.16 5.01
C VAL A 55 -6.68 1.51 4.43
N LYS A 56 -7.47 2.57 4.68
CA LYS A 56 -7.14 3.93 4.23
C LYS A 56 -5.90 4.47 4.95
N HIS A 57 -5.82 4.24 6.27
CA HIS A 57 -4.64 4.62 7.06
C HIS A 57 -3.39 3.84 6.62
N ARG A 58 -3.53 2.54 6.30
CA ARG A 58 -2.45 1.69 5.79
C ARG A 58 -1.97 2.16 4.42
N SER A 59 -2.88 2.53 3.52
CA SER A 59 -2.59 3.14 2.21
C SER A 59 -1.79 4.44 2.34
N ASP A 60 -2.23 5.38 3.18
CA ASP A 60 -1.54 6.67 3.36
C ASP A 60 -0.15 6.49 3.99
N SER A 61 0.02 5.47 4.84
CA SER A 61 1.32 5.09 5.40
C SER A 61 2.24 4.52 4.32
N ALA A 62 1.74 3.63 3.46
CA ALA A 62 2.51 3.04 2.37
C ALA A 62 2.98 4.09 1.36
N GLU A 63 2.15 5.09 1.04
CA GLU A 63 2.57 6.19 0.16
C GLU A 63 3.69 7.03 0.78
N LYS A 64 3.65 7.31 2.08
CA LYS A 64 4.76 8.00 2.77
C LYS A 64 6.05 7.18 2.73
N GLN A 65 5.96 5.86 2.93
CA GLN A 65 7.11 4.95 2.85
C GLN A 65 7.68 4.90 1.43
N TRP A 66 6.83 4.86 0.40
CA TRP A 66 7.25 4.95 -1.00
C TRP A 66 8.01 6.25 -1.31
N GLN A 67 7.50 7.40 -0.85
CA GLN A 67 8.19 8.67 -1.04
C GLN A 67 9.53 8.73 -0.31
N LEU A 68 9.61 8.15 0.90
CA LEU A 68 10.86 8.04 1.64
C LEU A 68 11.86 7.14 0.91
N PHE A 69 11.42 5.98 0.43
CA PHE A 69 12.21 5.05 -0.37
C PHE A 69 12.78 5.72 -1.62
N LEU A 70 11.98 6.45 -2.39
CA LEU A 70 12.46 7.17 -3.57
C LEU A 70 13.57 8.16 -3.22
N LYS A 71 13.34 9.00 -2.19
CA LYS A 71 14.35 9.98 -1.75
C LYS A 71 15.66 9.32 -1.36
N ARG A 72 15.60 8.22 -0.60
CA ARG A 72 16.78 7.48 -0.18
C ARG A 72 17.47 6.77 -1.34
N SER A 73 16.70 6.16 -2.26
CA SER A 73 17.23 5.50 -3.45
C SER A 73 18.03 6.48 -4.32
N PHE A 74 17.49 7.68 -4.58
CA PHE A 74 18.24 8.71 -5.32
C PHE A 74 19.47 9.22 -4.56
N LEU A 75 19.36 9.43 -3.24
CA LEU A 75 20.52 9.78 -2.42
C LEU A 75 21.62 8.71 -2.49
N THR A 76 21.27 7.43 -2.44
CA THR A 76 22.22 6.33 -2.60
C THR A 76 22.88 6.36 -3.98
N GLN A 77 22.14 6.66 -5.04
CA GLN A 77 22.72 6.83 -6.38
C GLN A 77 23.70 8.01 -6.43
N ASP A 78 23.36 9.15 -5.83
CA ASP A 78 24.24 10.31 -5.76
C ASP A 78 25.55 9.99 -5.02
N LEU A 79 25.48 9.26 -3.91
CA LEU A 79 26.64 8.78 -3.17
C LEU A 79 27.52 7.83 -4.00
N GLY A 80 26.89 6.94 -4.77
CA GLY A 80 27.60 6.04 -5.69
C GLY A 80 28.33 6.82 -6.80
N LEU A 81 27.70 7.84 -7.37
CA LEU A 81 28.31 8.73 -8.35
C LEU A 81 29.47 9.54 -7.74
N GLU A 82 29.32 10.05 -6.52
CA GLU A 82 30.40 10.74 -5.81
C GLU A 82 31.61 9.83 -5.64
N PHE A 83 31.40 8.59 -5.19
CA PHE A 83 32.46 7.60 -5.06
C PHE A 83 33.17 7.33 -6.39
N LEU A 84 32.42 7.08 -7.47
CA LEU A 84 32.98 6.83 -8.80
C LEU A 84 33.81 8.02 -9.30
N ASN A 85 33.33 9.24 -9.07
CA ASN A 85 34.06 10.46 -9.41
C ASN A 85 35.38 10.57 -8.62
N LEU A 86 35.35 10.31 -7.31
CA LEU A 86 36.54 10.36 -6.46
C LEU A 86 37.57 9.29 -6.85
N ILE A 87 37.14 8.08 -7.19
CA ILE A 87 38.02 7.02 -7.69
C ILE A 87 38.63 7.40 -9.04
N ASN A 88 37.84 7.96 -9.95
CA ASN A 88 38.34 8.37 -11.27
C ASN A 88 39.35 9.54 -11.17
N MET A 89 39.20 10.42 -10.17
CA MET A 89 40.12 11.52 -9.91
C MET A 89 41.39 11.07 -9.15
N ALA A 90 41.33 9.98 -8.40
CA ALA A 90 42.51 9.42 -7.74
C ALA A 90 43.50 8.89 -8.80
N LYS A 91 44.81 9.03 -8.55
CA LYS A 91 45.79 8.46 -9.50
C LYS A 91 45.63 6.93 -9.52
N ARG A 92 45.77 6.35 -10.71
CA ARG A 92 45.49 4.93 -11.00
C ARG A 92 46.20 3.94 -10.06
N ASP A 93 47.35 4.32 -9.51
CA ASP A 93 48.17 3.49 -8.62
C ASP A 93 48.01 3.83 -7.13
N GLU A 94 47.22 4.85 -6.79
CA GLU A 94 47.07 5.33 -5.41
C GLU A 94 46.01 4.56 -4.61
N ILE A 95 45.11 3.81 -5.27
CA ILE A 95 44.06 3.05 -4.61
C ILE A 95 44.10 1.60 -5.14
N LEU A 96 44.52 0.68 -4.27
CA LEU A 96 44.45 -0.75 -4.55
C LEU A 96 42.98 -1.15 -4.76
N ASN A 97 42.71 -1.97 -5.78
CA ASN A 97 41.39 -2.49 -6.11
C ASN A 97 40.34 -1.45 -6.55
N ALA A 98 40.74 -0.22 -6.90
CA ALA A 98 39.82 0.83 -7.33
C ALA A 98 38.88 0.40 -8.48
N LYS A 99 39.39 -0.40 -9.42
CA LYS A 99 38.63 -0.88 -10.58
C LYS A 99 37.55 -1.90 -10.19
N SER A 100 37.84 -2.82 -9.27
CA SER A 100 36.85 -3.80 -8.85
C SER A 100 35.76 -3.16 -8.00
N GLU A 101 36.12 -2.21 -7.13
CA GLU A 101 35.15 -1.48 -6.32
C GLU A 101 34.28 -0.54 -7.16
N ALA A 102 34.84 0.13 -8.16
CA ALA A 102 34.05 0.92 -9.11
C ALA A 102 33.03 0.05 -9.86
N HIS A 103 33.46 -1.12 -10.35
CA HIS A 103 32.55 -2.05 -11.03
C HIS A 103 31.47 -2.62 -10.09
N PHE A 104 31.83 -2.93 -8.84
CA PHE A 104 30.85 -3.32 -7.83
C PHE A 104 29.80 -2.22 -7.61
N MET A 105 30.25 -0.96 -7.49
CA MET A 105 29.39 0.20 -7.33
C MET A 105 28.42 0.36 -8.50
N GLU A 106 28.92 0.30 -9.73
CA GLU A 106 28.12 0.39 -10.96
C GLU A 106 27.03 -0.69 -11.00
N ASN A 107 27.39 -1.94 -10.69
CA ASN A 107 26.44 -3.06 -10.66
C ASN A 107 25.36 -2.88 -9.58
N ALA A 108 25.76 -2.43 -8.38
CA ALA A 108 24.83 -2.19 -7.29
C ALA A 108 23.84 -1.07 -7.66
N MET A 109 24.31 0.00 -8.30
CA MET A 109 23.45 1.10 -8.76
C MET A 109 22.47 0.67 -9.86
N GLU A 110 22.89 -0.18 -10.80
CA GLU A 110 21.98 -0.72 -11.82
C GLU A 110 20.94 -1.66 -11.19
N SER A 111 21.35 -2.51 -10.23
CA SER A 111 20.41 -3.37 -9.48
C SER A 111 19.34 -2.54 -8.77
N GLN A 112 19.73 -1.51 -8.01
CA GLN A 112 18.79 -0.62 -7.32
C GLN A 112 17.85 0.11 -8.29
N LYS A 113 18.31 0.40 -9.51
CA LYS A 113 17.48 1.01 -10.54
C LYS A 113 16.40 0.04 -11.02
N VAL A 114 16.76 -1.22 -11.28
CA VAL A 114 15.80 -2.28 -11.64
C VAL A 114 14.79 -2.49 -10.52
N GLU A 115 15.25 -2.56 -9.27
CA GLU A 115 14.37 -2.71 -8.10
C GLU A 115 13.38 -1.55 -7.94
N ARG A 116 13.82 -0.32 -8.16
CA ARG A 116 12.94 0.86 -8.12
C ARG A 116 11.89 0.83 -9.24
N GLU A 117 12.26 0.40 -10.44
CA GLU A 117 11.33 0.22 -11.56
C GLU A 117 10.30 -0.87 -11.24
N GLU A 118 10.74 -2.02 -10.70
CA GLU A 118 9.86 -3.11 -10.27
C GLU A 118 8.85 -2.65 -9.21
N LEU A 119 9.30 -1.96 -8.16
CA LEU A 119 8.38 -1.42 -7.15
C LEU A 119 7.42 -0.38 -7.73
N GLY A 120 7.88 0.43 -8.68
CA GLY A 120 7.03 1.37 -9.40
C GLY A 120 5.88 0.65 -10.11
N HIS A 121 6.18 -0.46 -10.78
CA HIS A 121 5.16 -1.29 -11.42
C HIS A 121 4.21 -1.93 -10.40
N LEU A 122 4.72 -2.50 -9.31
CA LEU A 122 3.89 -3.09 -8.25
C LEU A 122 2.93 -2.07 -7.64
N ARG A 123 3.41 -0.85 -7.36
CA ARG A 123 2.59 0.25 -6.84
C ARG A 123 1.46 0.62 -7.80
N ILE A 124 1.75 0.75 -9.09
CA ILE A 124 0.74 1.08 -10.11
C ILE A 124 -0.32 -0.02 -10.18
N THR A 125 0.09 -1.28 -10.22
CA THR A 125 -0.83 -2.43 -10.21
C THR A 125 -1.76 -2.40 -9.01
N TRP A 126 -1.21 -2.20 -7.81
CA TRP A 126 -1.99 -2.09 -6.57
C TRP A 126 -2.99 -0.92 -6.61
N GLN A 127 -2.57 0.26 -7.10
CA GLN A 127 -3.48 1.41 -7.26
C GLN A 127 -4.62 1.13 -8.24
N LEU A 128 -4.33 0.47 -9.35
CA LEU A 128 -5.32 0.12 -10.37
C LEU A 128 -6.32 -0.91 -9.84
N GLU A 129 -5.88 -1.90 -9.07
CA GLU A 129 -6.77 -2.86 -8.42
C GLU A 129 -7.69 -2.19 -7.39
N GLY A 130 -7.16 -1.23 -6.63
CA GLY A 130 -7.97 -0.40 -5.72
C GLY A 130 -9.09 0.35 -6.46
N ILE A 131 -8.77 0.96 -7.61
CA ILE A 131 -9.75 1.69 -8.43
C ILE A 131 -10.75 0.73 -9.08
N ALA A 132 -10.29 -0.40 -9.61
CA ALA A 132 -11.15 -1.37 -10.31
C ALA A 132 -12.18 -2.04 -9.37
N THR A 133 -11.84 -2.22 -8.10
CA THR A 133 -12.72 -2.84 -7.10
C THR A 133 -13.71 -1.85 -6.48
N GLN A 134 -13.50 -0.55 -6.62
CA GLN A 134 -14.33 0.49 -6.02
C GLN A 134 -15.81 0.47 -6.46
N PRO A 135 -16.17 0.27 -7.74
CA PRO A 135 -17.56 0.15 -8.17
C PRO A 135 -18.24 -1.08 -7.58
N VAL A 136 -17.53 -2.21 -7.49
CA VAL A 136 -18.03 -3.46 -6.91
C VAL A 136 -18.30 -3.28 -5.41
N LYS A 137 -17.40 -2.59 -4.69
CA LYS A 137 -17.61 -2.25 -3.27
C LYS A 137 -18.86 -1.39 -3.07
N GLN A 138 -19.05 -0.37 -3.91
CA GLN A 138 -20.25 0.48 -3.84
C GLN A 138 -21.54 -0.30 -4.10
N GLN A 139 -21.55 -1.17 -5.12
CA GLN A 139 -22.69 -2.03 -5.42
C GLN A 139 -22.98 -3.01 -4.27
N TRP A 140 -21.95 -3.58 -3.66
CA TRP A 140 -22.09 -4.46 -2.50
C TRP A 140 -22.63 -3.74 -1.26
N GLY A 141 -22.16 -2.52 -1.01
CA GLY A 141 -22.70 -1.66 0.05
C GLY A 141 -24.19 -1.35 -0.17
N ALA A 142 -24.57 -0.99 -1.39
CA ALA A 142 -25.97 -0.75 -1.75
C ALA A 142 -26.82 -2.02 -1.58
N PHE A 143 -26.31 -3.18 -2.00
CA PHE A 143 -26.98 -4.46 -1.83
C PHE A 143 -27.18 -4.83 -0.35
N LYS A 144 -26.15 -4.68 0.50
CA LYS A 144 -26.27 -4.91 1.95
C LYS A 144 -27.35 -4.03 2.59
N GLU A 145 -27.40 -2.74 2.22
CA GLU A 145 -28.42 -1.84 2.77
C GLU A 145 -29.82 -2.22 2.29
N GLN A 146 -29.97 -2.65 1.03
CA GLN A 146 -31.24 -3.19 0.53
C GLN A 146 -31.66 -4.46 1.28
N LEU A 147 -30.72 -5.37 1.53
CA LEU A 147 -30.98 -6.58 2.31
C LEU A 147 -31.41 -6.22 3.73
N ARG A 148 -30.73 -5.26 4.38
CA ARG A 148 -31.07 -4.79 5.73
C ARG A 148 -32.48 -4.20 5.80
N LYS A 149 -32.84 -3.34 4.84
CA LYS A 149 -34.19 -2.77 4.71
C LYS A 149 -35.24 -3.86 4.50
N THR A 150 -34.95 -4.82 3.63
CA THR A 150 -35.86 -5.92 3.32
C THR A 150 -36.09 -6.81 4.54
N THR A 151 -35.02 -7.20 5.25
CA THR A 151 -35.10 -7.98 6.48
C THR A 151 -35.91 -7.24 7.55
N HIS A 152 -35.68 -5.94 7.74
CA HIS A 152 -36.46 -5.15 8.68
C HIS A 152 -37.95 -5.08 8.32
N ASN A 153 -38.27 -4.88 7.04
CA ASN A 153 -39.66 -4.88 6.56
C ASN A 153 -40.33 -6.24 6.76
N LEU A 154 -39.60 -7.35 6.55
CA LEU A 154 -40.11 -8.69 6.81
C LEU A 154 -40.37 -8.95 8.29
N GLN A 155 -39.51 -8.44 9.19
CA GLN A 155 -39.75 -8.51 10.63
C GLN A 155 -41.01 -7.73 11.04
N LEU A 156 -41.21 -6.52 10.51
CA LEU A 156 -42.42 -5.74 10.74
C LEU A 156 -43.67 -6.47 10.23
N LEU A 157 -43.58 -7.13 9.06
CA LEU A 157 -44.67 -7.91 8.51
C LEU A 157 -44.99 -9.14 9.39
N ASP A 158 -43.97 -9.85 9.87
CA ASP A 158 -44.12 -10.99 10.77
C ASP A 158 -44.78 -10.56 12.11
N GLU A 159 -44.31 -9.47 12.71
CA GLU A 159 -44.92 -8.87 13.91
C GLU A 159 -46.38 -8.45 13.68
N ALA A 160 -46.71 -7.98 12.48
CA ALA A 160 -48.06 -7.57 12.12
C ALA A 160 -49.01 -8.77 11.86
N LEU A 161 -48.48 -9.88 11.34
CA LEU A 161 -49.24 -11.10 11.01
C LEU A 161 -49.34 -12.10 12.16
N THR A 162 -48.41 -12.09 13.12
CA THR A 162 -48.42 -12.95 14.31
C THR A 162 -49.72 -12.81 15.15
N PRO A 163 -50.27 -11.60 15.38
CA PRO A 163 -51.57 -11.44 16.04
C PRO A 163 -52.74 -12.00 15.24
N VAL A 164 -52.65 -12.00 13.91
CA VAL A 164 -53.72 -12.44 12.99
C VAL A 164 -53.80 -13.96 12.91
N SER A 165 -52.68 -14.66 13.06
CA SER A 165 -52.61 -16.13 13.04
C SER A 165 -53.15 -16.78 14.33
N ALA A 166 -53.30 -16.01 15.42
CA ALA A 166 -53.96 -16.44 16.66
C ALA A 166 -55.44 -16.00 16.75
N LEU A 167 -55.93 -15.21 15.79
CA LEU A 167 -57.31 -14.71 15.75
C LEU A 167 -58.23 -15.73 15.05
N ASP A 168 -59.43 -15.95 15.62
CA ASP A 168 -60.50 -16.70 14.95
C ASP A 168 -60.89 -15.99 13.64
N LEU A 169 -60.50 -16.61 12.51
CA LEU A 169 -60.67 -16.09 11.17
C LEU A 169 -62.13 -16.16 10.66
N GLY A 170 -63.10 -16.57 11.47
CA GLY A 170 -64.47 -16.76 10.99
C GLY A 170 -65.60 -16.71 12.03
N GLY A 171 -65.31 -16.51 13.31
CA GLY A 171 -66.33 -16.60 14.37
C GLY A 171 -67.38 -15.49 14.40
N ASN A 172 -67.06 -14.24 14.00
CA ASN A 172 -68.05 -13.16 13.89
C ASN A 172 -67.63 -12.02 12.93
N LEU A 173 -68.62 -11.22 12.49
CA LEU A 173 -68.48 -10.13 11.53
C LEU A 173 -67.55 -8.98 11.99
N GLN A 174 -67.49 -8.67 13.29
CA GLN A 174 -66.59 -7.66 13.84
C GLN A 174 -65.13 -8.09 13.76
N THR A 175 -64.84 -9.37 13.97
CA THR A 175 -63.49 -9.92 13.79
C THR A 175 -63.03 -9.80 12.33
N ILE A 176 -63.94 -10.08 11.39
CA ILE A 176 -63.68 -9.92 9.94
C ILE A 176 -63.42 -8.45 9.57
N LEU A 177 -64.23 -7.51 10.06
CA LEU A 177 -64.04 -6.08 9.81
C LEU A 177 -62.73 -5.55 10.42
N GLY A 178 -62.35 -6.02 11.60
CA GLY A 178 -61.08 -5.68 12.24
C GLY A 178 -59.86 -6.19 11.46
N LEU A 179 -59.93 -7.41 10.93
CA LEU A 179 -58.90 -7.98 10.06
C LEU A 179 -58.78 -7.22 8.72
N GLN A 180 -59.92 -6.86 8.11
CA GLN A 180 -59.94 -6.09 6.86
C GLN A 180 -59.29 -4.71 7.04
N LYS A 181 -59.55 -4.03 8.16
CA LYS A 181 -58.93 -2.73 8.47
C LYS A 181 -57.41 -2.84 8.60
N LYS A 182 -56.92 -3.82 9.38
CA LYS A 182 -55.48 -4.07 9.52
C LYS A 182 -54.80 -4.44 8.20
N TRP A 183 -55.46 -5.24 7.36
CA TRP A 183 -54.97 -5.57 6.03
C TRP A 183 -54.82 -4.33 5.13
N ASN A 184 -55.77 -3.39 5.20
CA ASN A 184 -55.69 -2.14 4.46
C ASN A 184 -54.59 -1.21 4.98
N GLU A 185 -54.30 -1.24 6.29
CA GLU A 185 -53.18 -0.50 6.90
C GLU A 185 -51.80 -1.12 6.56
N MET A 186 -51.73 -2.43 6.31
CA MET A 186 -50.50 -3.12 5.88
C MET A 186 -50.16 -2.94 4.40
N LYS A 187 -51.10 -2.46 3.57
CA LYS A 187 -50.79 -2.19 2.16
C LYS A 187 -49.78 -1.05 2.07
N PRO A 188 -48.68 -1.22 1.32
CA PRO A 188 -47.79 -0.10 1.04
C PRO A 188 -48.59 0.98 0.30
N GLN A 189 -48.55 2.21 0.82
CA GLN A 189 -49.09 3.36 0.11
C GLN A 189 -48.18 3.61 -1.10
N LEU A 190 -48.75 3.43 -2.29
CA LEU A 190 -48.14 3.77 -3.58
C LEU A 190 -47.94 5.28 -3.71
#